data_AF-A0AAX2IY30-F1
#
_entry.id   AF-A0AAX2IY30-F1
#
_cell.length_a   1.000
_cell.length_b   1.000
_cell.length_c   1.000
_cell.angle_alpha   90.00
_cell.angle_beta   90.00
_cell.angle_gamma   90.00
#
_symmetry.space_group_name_H-M   'P 1'
#
loop_
_entity.id
_entity.type
_entity.pdbx_description
1 polymer ?
#
loop_
_entity_poly.entity_id
_entity_poly.type
_entity_poly.pdbx_seq_one_letter_code
_entity_poly.pdbx_strand_id
1 'polypeptide(L)'
;MTPLFPEKNTPLTIKQGPVDDCYLLVALDCIFNSGDEARQLLAAKFTQTPLGLTVRIKRNNQSTRLDSQKMRGKYIHVYDRNTDEDVFFIGQQKLKEIDNSKKGVQTNSLAIKVLERISSYYYTGDWDHTNESGSLTAHSIRQRHMETSTRFVGKLLGIHAEDTEEMDAIIKLKLMNPKEAVYISFAYGEPDANGKIHERHALRIDKVVTKTNGGYDFILVNPWDNQKQEIFSLEELEKRDCRFCTFSLNQQRHEITRILLKNPIEQGQYIFANPELFNLLLQMQKLSLLSDAKNIQVCINLHKQMPYLASLYNSLTSDEQKKLIQGMVDTKGDTEKFIKHLIINVPRLDLIKTIIQHEPLKDKTEKTIVDLALEAKKKLSPARIVFENAEFFTLIMNRAIHHKANIRGCSQEHAKKLIESKLIYYYFDNLRSDSLTRNAGLSELFAAKIFTKTSIEAWFATKLSLAHVDLSQALKTLGFSDQRSGAMSAPVLKKQTDSGAAQIGFFPIHTSSPALVINKTPAPIQELATKKSSVPTLPSIVKKPSTPTLPLQGNGLSIYNPTKQTSVKTLPPLKGVRITPIP
;
A
#
# COMPACT_ATOMS: atom_id res chain seq x y z
N MET A 1 14.65 -5.06 -31.99
CA MET A 1 13.96 -3.81 -31.57
C MET A 1 14.01 -3.73 -30.07
N THR A 2 14.07 -2.53 -29.50
CA THR A 2 13.92 -2.33 -28.04
C THR A 2 12.59 -2.95 -27.57
N PRO A 3 12.56 -3.65 -26.42
CA PRO A 3 11.32 -4.21 -25.87
C PRO A 3 10.32 -3.09 -25.53
N LEU A 4 9.03 -3.43 -25.49
CA LEU A 4 7.97 -2.46 -25.20
C LEU A 4 8.18 -1.78 -23.84
N PHE A 5 8.53 -2.57 -22.84
CA PHE A 5 8.95 -2.13 -21.51
C PHE A 5 10.21 -2.89 -21.09
N PRO A 6 11.03 -2.33 -20.18
CA PRO A 6 12.10 -3.06 -19.52
C PRO A 6 11.59 -4.33 -18.84
N GLU A 7 12.46 -5.33 -18.70
CA GLU A 7 12.14 -6.55 -17.96
C GLU A 7 11.75 -6.24 -16.50
N LYS A 8 11.05 -7.17 -15.87
CA LYS A 8 10.63 -7.02 -14.47
C LYS A 8 11.86 -6.77 -13.60
N ASN A 9 11.77 -5.79 -12.70
CA ASN A 9 12.86 -5.32 -11.82
C ASN A 9 14.02 -4.61 -12.52
N THR A 10 13.99 -4.43 -13.84
CA THR A 10 14.95 -3.57 -14.54
C THR A 10 14.51 -2.10 -14.43
N PRO A 11 15.43 -1.16 -14.11
CA PRO A 11 15.12 0.26 -14.12
C PRO A 11 14.91 0.77 -15.55
N LEU A 12 14.08 1.82 -15.68
CA LEU A 12 13.98 2.55 -16.94
C LEU A 12 15.25 3.38 -17.12
N THR A 13 15.86 3.30 -18.29
CA THR A 13 16.99 4.16 -18.66
C THR A 13 16.52 5.22 -19.64
N ILE A 14 16.88 6.48 -19.42
CA ILE A 14 16.53 7.61 -20.28
C ILE A 14 17.78 8.44 -20.51
N LYS A 15 18.07 8.72 -21.78
CA LYS A 15 18.96 9.79 -22.21
C LYS A 15 18.20 10.68 -23.18
N GLN A 16 17.93 11.91 -22.75
CA GLN A 16 17.17 12.89 -23.54
C GLN A 16 17.86 13.19 -24.87
N GLY A 17 17.06 13.37 -25.92
CA GLY A 17 17.53 13.87 -27.21
C GLY A 17 17.78 15.38 -27.19
N PRO A 18 18.00 16.01 -28.36
CA PRO A 18 18.24 17.46 -28.47
C PRO A 18 16.94 18.30 -28.42
N VAL A 19 15.84 17.79 -27.86
CA VAL A 19 14.52 18.45 -27.84
C VAL A 19 14.07 18.74 -26.42
N ASP A 20 13.19 19.74 -26.20
CA ASP A 20 12.84 20.25 -24.85
C ASP A 20 11.70 19.47 -24.16
N ASP A 21 11.80 18.14 -24.14
CA ASP A 21 10.81 17.21 -23.61
C ASP A 21 11.09 16.75 -22.16
N CYS A 22 12.04 17.38 -21.47
CA CYS A 22 12.49 17.01 -20.11
C CYS A 22 11.33 16.80 -19.12
N TYR A 23 10.28 17.62 -19.18
CA TYR A 23 9.08 17.49 -18.33
C TYR A 23 8.28 16.21 -18.58
N LEU A 24 8.18 15.76 -19.84
CA LEU A 24 7.51 14.51 -20.17
C LEU A 24 8.37 13.33 -19.70
N LEU A 25 9.67 13.37 -20.01
CA LEU A 25 10.60 12.29 -19.69
C LEU A 25 10.75 12.10 -18.18
N VAL A 26 10.91 13.18 -17.42
CA VAL A 26 11.02 13.10 -15.96
C VAL A 26 9.72 12.61 -15.32
N ALA A 27 8.55 13.02 -15.84
CA ALA A 27 7.27 12.53 -15.34
C ALA A 27 7.12 11.03 -15.59
N LEU A 28 7.48 10.55 -16.80
CA LEU A 28 7.48 9.13 -17.12
C LEU A 28 8.49 8.35 -16.26
N ASP A 29 9.67 8.91 -15.99
CA ASP A 29 10.66 8.34 -15.08
C ASP A 29 10.12 8.23 -13.64
N CYS A 30 9.49 9.30 -13.12
CA CYS A 30 8.84 9.29 -11.81
C CYS A 30 7.77 8.20 -11.70
N ILE A 31 6.86 8.15 -12.67
CA ILE A 31 5.73 7.22 -12.64
C ILE A 31 6.22 5.79 -12.76
N PHE A 32 7.14 5.51 -13.67
CA PHE A 32 7.68 4.17 -13.88
C PHE A 32 8.47 3.64 -12.67
N ASN A 33 9.13 4.53 -11.92
CA ASN A 33 9.88 4.17 -10.72
C ASN A 33 9.03 4.20 -9.43
N SER A 34 7.74 4.55 -9.50
CA SER A 34 6.88 4.65 -8.31
C SER A 34 6.32 3.31 -7.80
N GLY A 35 6.48 2.23 -8.56
CA GLY A 35 6.13 0.85 -8.16
C GLY A 35 5.45 0.05 -9.27
N ASP A 36 5.15 -1.22 -8.97
CA ASP A 36 4.59 -2.17 -9.94
C ASP A 36 3.21 -1.76 -10.45
N GLU A 37 2.35 -1.19 -9.59
CA GLU A 37 1.00 -0.74 -9.96
C GLU A 37 1.05 0.36 -11.04
N ALA A 38 1.97 1.32 -10.90
CA ALA A 38 2.18 2.37 -11.89
C ALA A 38 2.73 1.84 -13.22
N ARG A 39 3.66 0.87 -13.15
CA ARG A 39 4.18 0.18 -14.35
C ARG A 39 3.06 -0.57 -15.08
N GLN A 40 2.20 -1.27 -14.35
CA GLN A 40 1.05 -1.98 -14.92
C GLN A 40 0.05 -1.01 -15.56
N LEU A 41 -0.24 0.12 -14.91
CA LEU A 41 -1.12 1.16 -15.46
C LEU A 41 -0.58 1.71 -16.79
N LEU A 42 0.73 1.97 -16.87
CA LEU A 42 1.36 2.42 -18.11
C LEU A 42 1.31 1.31 -19.17
N ALA A 43 1.64 0.07 -18.79
CA ALA A 43 1.66 -1.07 -19.69
C ALA A 43 0.29 -1.41 -20.28
N ALA A 44 -0.78 -1.27 -19.50
CA ALA A 44 -2.16 -1.53 -19.92
C ALA A 44 -2.63 -0.65 -21.11
N LYS A 45 -1.94 0.47 -21.37
CA LYS A 45 -2.23 1.35 -22.51
C LYS A 45 -1.73 0.80 -23.84
N PHE A 46 -0.87 -0.21 -23.83
CA PHE A 46 -0.19 -0.69 -25.02
C PHE A 46 -0.59 -2.13 -25.33
N THR A 47 -0.75 -2.43 -26.61
CA THR A 47 -0.95 -3.80 -27.10
C THR A 47 -0.09 -4.02 -28.33
N GLN A 48 0.89 -4.91 -28.21
CA GLN A 48 1.80 -5.25 -29.31
C GLN A 48 1.31 -6.50 -30.04
N THR A 49 1.28 -6.44 -31.36
CA THR A 49 0.90 -7.52 -32.27
C THR A 49 1.95 -7.69 -33.36
N PRO A 50 1.90 -8.76 -34.18
CA PRO A 50 2.78 -8.88 -35.34
C PRO A 50 2.65 -7.71 -36.34
N LEU A 51 1.47 -7.09 -36.44
CA LEU A 51 1.20 -5.98 -37.36
C LEU A 51 1.72 -4.62 -36.87
N GLY A 52 1.91 -4.46 -35.56
CA GLY A 52 2.32 -3.20 -34.98
C GLY A 52 1.93 -3.05 -33.52
N LEU A 53 1.84 -1.80 -33.07
CA LEU A 53 1.56 -1.41 -31.70
C LEU A 53 0.30 -0.55 -31.65
N THR A 54 -0.62 -0.92 -30.79
CA THR A 54 -1.78 -0.10 -30.45
C THR A 54 -1.52 0.62 -29.13
N VAL A 55 -1.82 1.91 -29.08
CA VAL A 55 -1.79 2.74 -27.87
C VAL A 55 -3.18 3.29 -27.61
N ARG A 56 -3.70 3.10 -26.39
CA ARG A 56 -5.02 3.57 -25.96
C ARG A 56 -4.87 4.64 -24.88
N ILE A 57 -5.44 5.82 -25.13
CA ILE A 57 -5.41 6.96 -24.22
C ILE A 57 -6.85 7.38 -23.93
N LYS A 58 -7.21 7.47 -22.64
CA LYS A 58 -8.56 7.89 -22.24
C LYS A 58 -8.83 9.31 -22.72
N ARG A 59 -9.98 9.53 -23.36
CA ARG A 59 -10.34 10.87 -23.83
C ARG A 59 -10.46 11.84 -22.67
N ASN A 60 -10.01 13.05 -22.93
CA ASN A 60 -10.12 14.17 -22.03
C ASN A 60 -10.16 15.48 -22.84
N ASN A 61 -10.12 16.64 -22.18
CA ASN A 61 -10.20 17.92 -22.88
C ASN A 61 -9.04 18.17 -23.87
N GLN A 62 -7.90 17.50 -23.72
CA GLN A 62 -6.78 17.55 -24.66
C GLN A 62 -7.08 16.86 -25.99
N SER A 63 -7.97 15.85 -26.00
CA SER A 63 -8.33 15.10 -27.23
C SER A 63 -8.99 15.98 -28.29
N THR A 64 -9.46 17.18 -27.91
CA THR A 64 -9.96 18.20 -28.85
C THR A 64 -8.88 18.77 -29.77
N ARG A 65 -7.60 18.53 -29.47
CA ARG A 65 -6.45 18.97 -30.28
C ARG A 65 -5.99 17.94 -31.31
N LEU A 66 -6.51 16.72 -31.23
CA LEU A 66 -6.15 15.67 -32.16
C LEU A 66 -6.67 15.99 -33.55
N ASP A 67 -5.73 16.15 -34.48
CA ASP A 67 -6.00 16.33 -35.88
C ASP A 67 -5.45 15.13 -36.67
N SER A 68 -6.37 14.35 -37.24
CA SER A 68 -6.03 13.19 -38.07
C SER A 68 -5.15 13.55 -39.28
N GLN A 69 -5.23 14.77 -39.80
CA GLN A 69 -4.39 15.20 -40.93
C GLN A 69 -2.92 15.28 -40.53
N LYS A 70 -2.62 15.72 -39.30
CA LYS A 70 -1.24 15.77 -38.77
C LYS A 70 -0.59 14.39 -38.66
N MET A 71 -1.42 13.35 -38.52
CA MET A 71 -0.99 11.95 -38.35
C MET A 71 -0.95 11.17 -39.66
N ARG A 72 -1.44 11.75 -40.76
CA ARG A 72 -1.60 11.06 -42.04
C ARG A 72 -0.27 10.45 -42.51
N GLY A 73 -0.31 9.17 -42.86
CA GLY A 73 0.87 8.41 -43.29
C GLY A 73 1.84 8.03 -42.18
N LYS A 74 1.60 8.44 -40.93
CA LYS A 74 2.43 8.14 -39.76
C LYS A 74 1.73 7.18 -38.80
N TYR A 75 0.49 7.51 -38.44
CA TYR A 75 -0.31 6.76 -37.48
C TYR A 75 -1.76 6.66 -37.96
N ILE A 76 -2.44 5.57 -37.60
CA ILE A 76 -3.89 5.51 -37.72
C ILE A 76 -4.45 5.93 -36.36
N HIS A 77 -5.34 6.92 -36.36
CA HIS A 77 -6.04 7.37 -35.16
C HIS A 77 -7.54 7.15 -35.32
N VAL A 78 -8.16 6.51 -34.33
CA VAL A 78 -9.61 6.29 -34.25
C VAL A 78 -10.10 6.65 -32.86
N TYR A 79 -11.24 7.31 -32.80
CA TYR A 79 -11.98 7.46 -31.54
C TYR A 79 -12.83 6.21 -31.31
N ASP A 80 -12.50 5.42 -30.28
CA ASP A 80 -13.31 4.30 -29.80
C ASP A 80 -14.39 4.82 -28.84
N ARG A 81 -15.64 4.90 -29.34
CA ARG A 81 -16.80 5.40 -28.58
C ARG A 81 -17.23 4.47 -27.44
N ASN A 82 -16.90 3.18 -27.53
CA ASN A 82 -17.36 2.20 -26.54
C ASN A 82 -16.54 2.30 -25.26
N THR A 83 -15.22 2.51 -25.39
CA THR A 83 -14.32 2.67 -24.25
C THR A 83 -14.03 4.14 -23.93
N ASP A 84 -14.48 5.07 -24.77
CA ASP A 84 -14.20 6.50 -24.72
C ASP A 84 -12.68 6.80 -24.71
N GLU A 85 -11.99 6.29 -25.73
CA GLU A 85 -10.53 6.32 -25.86
C GLU A 85 -10.09 6.80 -27.24
N ASP A 86 -8.98 7.54 -27.27
CA ASP A 86 -8.20 7.79 -28.48
C ASP A 86 -7.29 6.56 -28.72
N VAL A 87 -7.46 5.92 -29.87
CA VAL A 87 -6.74 4.71 -30.25
C VAL A 87 -5.77 5.03 -31.37
N PHE A 88 -4.48 4.87 -31.10
CA PHE A 88 -3.41 5.04 -32.07
C PHE A 88 -2.88 3.67 -32.48
N PHE A 89 -2.84 3.39 -33.77
CA PHE A 89 -2.14 2.23 -34.32
C PHE A 89 -0.89 2.67 -35.09
N ILE A 90 0.22 2.02 -34.76
CA ILE A 90 1.55 2.27 -35.31
C ILE A 90 2.02 0.98 -35.99
N GLY A 91 2.12 1.00 -37.32
CA GLY A 91 2.58 -0.16 -38.08
C GLY A 91 4.04 -0.51 -37.82
N GLN A 92 4.43 -1.77 -38.06
CA GLN A 92 5.79 -2.26 -37.78
C GLN A 92 6.90 -1.43 -38.41
N GLN A 93 6.74 -0.99 -39.65
CA GLN A 93 7.76 -0.17 -40.32
C GLN A 93 8.00 1.12 -39.54
N LYS A 94 6.92 1.83 -39.15
CA LYS A 94 7.05 3.07 -38.39
C LYS A 94 7.65 2.84 -37.01
N LEU A 95 7.32 1.72 -36.35
CA LEU A 95 7.96 1.37 -35.07
C LEU A 95 9.46 1.17 -35.20
N LYS A 96 9.93 0.50 -36.27
CA LYS A 96 11.38 0.35 -36.53
C LYS A 96 12.07 1.69 -36.76
N GLU A 97 11.42 2.61 -37.49
CA GLU A 97 11.93 3.99 -37.68
C GLU A 97 12.03 4.74 -36.35
N ILE A 98 11.00 4.65 -35.49
CA ILE A 98 11.01 5.24 -34.15
C ILE A 98 12.12 4.63 -33.30
N ASP A 99 12.27 3.31 -33.33
CA ASP A 99 13.23 2.59 -32.49
C ASP A 99 14.68 2.91 -32.84
N ASN A 100 14.98 3.04 -34.14
CA ASN A 100 16.31 3.32 -34.67
C ASN A 100 16.67 4.82 -34.69
N SER A 101 15.70 5.72 -34.43
CA SER A 101 15.91 7.16 -34.48
C SER A 101 16.87 7.64 -33.38
N LYS A 102 17.96 8.31 -33.78
CA LYS A 102 18.90 8.97 -32.86
C LYS A 102 18.48 10.38 -32.44
N LYS A 103 17.37 10.90 -33.00
CA LYS A 103 16.89 12.28 -32.78
C LYS A 103 15.96 12.43 -31.57
N GLY A 104 15.41 11.34 -31.06
CA GLY A 104 14.54 11.35 -29.88
C GLY A 104 15.25 10.73 -28.69
N VAL A 105 14.48 10.43 -27.66
CA VAL A 105 14.96 9.78 -26.44
C VAL A 105 15.64 8.43 -26.73
N GLN A 106 16.82 8.23 -26.12
CA GLN A 106 17.48 6.93 -26.08
C GLN A 106 17.11 6.23 -24.78
N THR A 107 16.47 5.08 -24.90
CA THR A 107 15.87 4.37 -23.75
C THR A 107 15.74 2.88 -24.03
N ASN A 108 15.68 2.09 -22.96
CA ASN A 108 15.38 0.65 -22.98
C ASN A 108 13.88 0.34 -23.04
N SER A 109 13.03 1.33 -23.39
CA SER A 109 11.57 1.19 -23.47
C SER A 109 11.00 1.78 -24.76
N LEU A 110 10.47 0.95 -25.65
CA LEU A 110 9.80 1.41 -26.86
C LEU A 110 8.55 2.24 -26.54
N ALA A 111 7.84 1.95 -25.43
CA ALA A 111 6.69 2.72 -24.99
C ALA A 111 7.03 4.20 -24.76
N ILE A 112 8.20 4.51 -24.19
CA ILE A 112 8.65 5.89 -23.94
C ILE A 112 8.96 6.60 -25.26
N LYS A 113 9.65 5.95 -26.19
CA LYS A 113 9.91 6.50 -27.55
C LYS A 113 8.61 6.81 -28.31
N VAL A 114 7.58 5.98 -28.09
CA VAL A 114 6.26 6.16 -28.71
C VAL A 114 5.50 7.30 -28.05
N LEU A 115 5.47 7.38 -26.72
CA LEU A 115 4.80 8.46 -26.00
C LEU A 115 5.41 9.83 -26.25
N GLU A 116 6.75 9.91 -26.36
CA GLU A 116 7.46 11.12 -26.79
C GLU A 116 6.87 11.67 -28.10
N ARG A 117 6.48 10.81 -29.04
CA ARG A 117 5.92 11.25 -30.32
C ARG A 117 4.42 11.50 -30.25
N ILE A 118 3.67 10.62 -29.59
CA ILE A 118 2.20 10.75 -29.50
C ILE A 118 1.79 11.99 -28.71
N SER A 119 2.51 12.36 -27.65
CA SER A 119 2.14 13.51 -26.82
C SER A 119 2.03 14.81 -27.61
N SER A 120 2.87 14.98 -28.64
CA SER A 120 2.88 16.19 -29.48
C SER A 120 1.59 16.48 -30.23
N TYR A 121 0.79 15.44 -30.50
CA TYR A 121 -0.50 15.59 -31.18
C TYR A 121 -1.59 16.16 -30.27
N TYR A 122 -1.35 16.18 -28.96
CA TYR A 122 -2.23 16.82 -27.98
C TYR A 122 -1.84 18.29 -27.69
N TYR A 123 -0.78 18.80 -28.33
CA TYR A 123 -0.32 20.17 -28.11
C TYR A 123 -1.24 21.21 -28.70
N THR A 124 -1.27 22.37 -28.05
CA THR A 124 -2.08 23.54 -28.45
C THR A 124 -1.43 24.38 -29.53
N GLY A 125 -0.09 24.44 -29.55
CA GLY A 125 0.67 25.20 -30.53
C GLY A 125 0.75 24.47 -31.86
N ASP A 126 0.78 25.23 -32.96
CA ASP A 126 1.03 24.64 -34.27
C ASP A 126 2.51 24.31 -34.46
N TRP A 127 2.78 23.27 -35.24
CA TRP A 127 4.12 22.78 -35.51
C TRP A 127 4.17 22.07 -36.87
N ASP A 128 5.35 22.04 -37.48
CA ASP A 128 5.55 21.41 -38.78
C ASP A 128 5.39 19.89 -38.67
N HIS A 129 4.18 19.43 -38.96
CA HIS A 129 3.78 18.04 -38.97
C HIS A 129 4.08 17.34 -40.30
N THR A 130 4.63 18.05 -41.29
CA THR A 130 5.07 17.43 -42.56
C THR A 130 6.44 16.78 -42.39
N ASN A 131 7.30 17.35 -41.55
CA ASN A 131 8.60 16.78 -41.21
C ASN A 131 8.45 15.46 -40.42
N GLU A 132 9.29 14.47 -40.73
CA GLU A 132 9.35 13.19 -40.02
C GLU A 132 9.74 13.35 -38.54
N SER A 133 10.58 14.35 -38.24
CA SER A 133 10.99 14.70 -36.88
C SER A 133 10.07 15.75 -36.24
N GLY A 134 9.02 16.18 -36.94
CA GLY A 134 8.12 17.25 -36.50
C GLY A 134 7.54 17.02 -35.10
N SER A 135 7.11 15.78 -34.81
CA SER A 135 6.56 15.42 -33.50
C SER A 135 7.57 15.55 -32.37
N LEU A 136 8.87 15.43 -32.67
CA LEU A 136 9.95 15.62 -31.69
C LEU A 136 10.23 17.10 -31.48
N THR A 137 10.37 17.86 -32.56
CA THR A 137 10.61 19.32 -32.48
C THR A 137 9.43 20.08 -31.86
N ALA A 138 8.23 19.51 -31.92
CA ALA A 138 7.03 20.05 -31.26
C ALA A 138 7.21 20.22 -29.74
N HIS A 139 8.11 19.48 -29.10
CA HIS A 139 8.42 19.67 -27.68
C HIS A 139 9.05 21.02 -27.37
N SER A 140 9.73 21.64 -28.33
CA SER A 140 10.41 22.93 -28.17
C SER A 140 9.50 24.13 -28.46
N ILE A 141 8.24 23.93 -28.86
CA ILE A 141 7.33 25.06 -29.09
C ILE A 141 6.89 25.71 -27.78
N ARG A 142 6.72 27.03 -27.81
CA ARG A 142 6.18 27.80 -26.69
C ARG A 142 4.68 27.51 -26.53
N GLN A 143 4.18 27.57 -25.29
CA GLN A 143 2.75 27.42 -24.97
C GLN A 143 2.10 26.15 -25.56
N ARG A 144 2.80 25.01 -25.43
CA ARG A 144 2.35 23.70 -25.96
C ARG A 144 1.25 23.01 -25.17
N HIS A 145 0.99 23.45 -23.94
CA HIS A 145 -0.03 22.87 -23.06
C HIS A 145 -1.11 23.92 -22.73
N MET A 146 -2.36 23.50 -22.58
CA MET A 146 -3.45 24.36 -22.06
C MET A 146 -3.27 24.72 -20.58
N GLU A 147 -2.55 23.87 -19.84
CA GLU A 147 -2.33 23.95 -18.40
C GLU A 147 -0.82 23.77 -18.12
N THR A 148 -0.43 23.34 -16.92
CA THR A 148 0.96 23.00 -16.62
C THR A 148 1.37 21.68 -17.29
N SER A 149 2.68 21.47 -17.49
CA SER A 149 3.22 20.20 -18.00
C SER A 149 2.82 19.01 -17.12
N THR A 150 2.72 19.23 -15.80
CA THR A 150 2.28 18.23 -14.81
C THR A 150 0.86 17.76 -15.09
N ARG A 151 -0.10 18.69 -15.18
CA ARG A 151 -1.48 18.34 -15.49
C ARG A 151 -1.62 17.78 -16.90
N PHE A 152 -0.80 18.25 -17.83
CA PHE A 152 -0.78 17.71 -19.18
C PHE A 152 -0.46 16.21 -19.18
N VAL A 153 0.66 15.82 -18.56
CA VAL A 153 1.09 14.42 -18.48
C VAL A 153 0.11 13.59 -17.64
N GLY A 154 -0.40 14.15 -16.54
CA GLY A 154 -1.41 13.49 -15.72
C GLY A 154 -2.63 13.06 -16.54
N LYS A 155 -3.19 13.97 -17.32
CA LYS A 155 -4.32 13.69 -18.23
C LYS A 155 -3.96 12.71 -19.34
N LEU A 156 -2.80 12.87 -19.98
CA LEU A 156 -2.30 11.95 -21.02
C LEU A 156 -2.23 10.51 -20.50
N LEU A 157 -1.83 10.33 -19.25
CA LEU A 157 -1.66 9.01 -18.63
C LEU A 157 -2.89 8.55 -17.85
N GLY A 158 -3.92 9.39 -17.67
CA GLY A 158 -5.12 9.07 -16.90
C GLY A 158 -4.84 8.91 -15.40
N ILE A 159 -3.94 9.72 -14.86
CA ILE A 159 -3.58 9.76 -13.43
C ILE A 159 -3.81 11.16 -12.85
N HIS A 160 -3.97 11.24 -11.53
CA HIS A 160 -4.04 12.51 -10.83
C HIS A 160 -2.64 13.14 -10.74
N ALA A 161 -2.54 14.41 -11.07
CA ALA A 161 -1.27 15.14 -11.03
C ALA A 161 -1.49 16.57 -10.54
N GLU A 162 -0.62 17.03 -9.65
CA GLU A 162 -0.73 18.34 -9.01
C GLU A 162 0.63 18.99 -8.80
N ASP A 163 0.66 20.31 -8.98
CA ASP A 163 1.80 21.17 -8.69
C ASP A 163 1.68 21.74 -7.28
N THR A 164 2.81 21.87 -6.57
CA THR A 164 2.89 22.54 -5.27
C THR A 164 4.22 23.27 -5.12
N GLU A 165 4.25 24.36 -4.36
CA GLU A 165 5.47 25.09 -4.00
C GLU A 165 5.90 24.80 -2.55
N GLU A 166 5.14 23.95 -1.84
CA GLU A 166 5.34 23.62 -0.43
C GLU A 166 6.51 22.64 -0.24
N MET A 167 7.74 23.18 -0.11
CA MET A 167 8.98 22.42 0.11
C MET A 167 8.89 21.44 1.28
N ASP A 168 8.42 21.90 2.45
CA ASP A 168 8.31 21.08 3.67
C ASP A 168 7.37 19.89 3.47
N ALA A 169 6.28 20.08 2.73
CA ALA A 169 5.36 19.01 2.42
C ALA A 169 6.03 17.93 1.55
N ILE A 170 6.90 18.32 0.62
CA ILE A 170 7.63 17.39 -0.25
C ILE A 170 8.74 16.65 0.50
N ILE A 171 9.49 17.34 1.36
CA ILE A 171 10.45 16.71 2.27
C ILE A 171 9.73 15.65 3.10
N LYS A 172 8.64 16.03 3.76
CA LYS A 172 7.84 15.13 4.58
C LYS A 172 7.29 13.95 3.76
N LEU A 173 6.76 14.21 2.56
CA LEU A 173 6.26 13.17 1.65
C LEU A 173 7.34 12.14 1.32
N LYS A 174 8.55 12.58 0.96
CA LYS A 174 9.66 11.69 0.59
C LYS A 174 10.26 10.97 1.78
N LEU A 175 10.21 11.53 2.99
CA LEU A 175 10.57 10.84 4.22
C LEU A 175 9.53 9.78 4.61
N MET A 176 8.24 10.02 4.34
CA MET A 176 7.16 9.04 4.56
C MET A 176 7.14 7.93 3.52
N ASN A 177 7.29 8.28 2.23
CA ASN A 177 7.32 7.36 1.10
C ASN A 177 8.44 7.75 0.13
N PRO A 178 9.64 7.15 0.26
CA PRO A 178 10.76 7.43 -0.65
C PRO A 178 10.44 7.14 -2.12
N LYS A 179 9.53 6.21 -2.40
CA LYS A 179 9.13 5.81 -3.75
C LYS A 179 8.06 6.72 -4.38
N GLU A 180 7.57 7.72 -3.66
CA GLU A 180 6.54 8.61 -4.23
C GLU A 180 7.06 9.33 -5.48
N ALA A 181 6.20 9.38 -6.50
CA ALA A 181 6.48 9.96 -7.80
C ALA A 181 6.48 11.49 -7.72
N VAL A 182 7.67 12.06 -7.48
CA VAL A 182 7.86 13.50 -7.40
C VAL A 182 9.01 13.94 -8.30
N TYR A 183 8.78 14.96 -9.12
CA TYR A 183 9.86 15.73 -9.71
C TYR A 183 9.84 17.18 -9.21
N ILE A 184 11.00 17.82 -9.27
CA ILE A 184 11.20 19.24 -8.98
C ILE A 184 11.46 19.95 -10.31
N SER A 185 10.81 21.09 -10.52
CA SER A 185 11.11 22.02 -11.59
C SER A 185 11.57 23.35 -11.00
N PHE A 186 12.78 23.75 -11.35
CA PHE A 186 13.47 24.85 -10.70
C PHE A 186 14.37 25.59 -11.69
N ALA A 187 14.87 26.76 -11.28
CA ALA A 187 15.88 27.50 -12.04
C ALA A 187 17.22 26.74 -11.95
N TYR A 188 17.58 26.03 -13.03
CA TYR A 188 18.66 25.04 -13.02
C TYR A 188 20.02 25.63 -13.37
N GLY A 189 20.05 26.69 -14.20
CA GLY A 189 21.29 27.28 -14.70
C GLY A 189 22.19 27.86 -13.61
N GLU A 190 23.25 28.52 -14.07
CA GLU A 190 24.13 29.31 -13.21
C GLU A 190 23.55 30.71 -12.95
N PRO A 191 23.89 31.34 -11.82
CA PRO A 191 23.56 32.74 -11.58
C PRO A 191 24.20 33.64 -12.64
N ASP A 192 23.42 34.56 -13.21
CA ASP A 192 23.95 35.62 -14.06
C ASP A 192 24.73 36.68 -13.26
N ALA A 193 25.22 37.72 -13.94
CA ALA A 193 25.95 38.82 -13.30
C ALA A 193 25.16 39.58 -12.23
N ASN A 194 23.83 39.46 -12.22
CA ASN A 194 22.94 40.05 -11.22
C ASN A 194 22.50 39.04 -10.15
N GLY A 195 23.09 37.83 -10.14
CA GLY A 195 22.74 36.75 -9.24
C GLY A 195 21.41 36.05 -9.58
N LYS A 196 20.80 36.34 -10.74
CA LYS A 196 19.55 35.71 -11.15
C LYS A 196 19.84 34.38 -11.85
N ILE A 197 19.17 33.32 -11.40
CA ILE A 197 19.29 31.99 -11.96
C ILE A 197 18.23 31.82 -13.05
N HIS A 198 18.65 31.39 -14.25
CA HIS A 198 17.78 31.20 -15.41
C HIS A 198 17.66 29.72 -15.78
N GLU A 199 16.98 29.44 -16.90
CA GLU A 199 16.86 28.12 -17.52
C GLU A 199 16.14 27.10 -16.62
N ARG A 200 14.81 27.01 -16.81
CA ARG A 200 14.00 26.08 -16.04
C ARG A 200 14.21 24.65 -16.53
N HIS A 201 14.58 23.76 -15.63
CA HIS A 201 14.70 22.33 -15.90
C HIS A 201 13.85 21.51 -14.92
N ALA A 202 13.74 20.21 -15.15
CA ALA A 202 13.01 19.31 -14.27
C ALA A 202 13.78 18.01 -14.00
N LEU A 203 13.92 17.66 -12.72
CA LEU A 203 14.65 16.49 -12.26
C LEU A 203 13.77 15.67 -11.31
N ARG A 204 13.86 14.34 -11.37
CA ARG A 204 13.17 13.45 -10.44
C ARG A 204 13.82 13.59 -9.08
N ILE A 205 13.03 13.69 -8.02
CA ILE A 205 13.55 13.54 -6.66
C ILE A 205 13.69 12.05 -6.38
N ASP A 206 14.92 11.55 -6.30
CA ASP A 206 15.18 10.16 -5.94
C ASP A 206 14.90 9.94 -4.45
N LYS A 207 15.59 10.71 -3.60
CA LYS A 207 15.45 10.67 -2.14
C LYS A 207 15.82 12.01 -1.52
N VAL A 208 15.31 12.21 -0.31
CA VAL A 208 15.68 13.32 0.58
C VAL A 208 16.42 12.72 1.77
N VAL A 209 17.60 13.25 2.09
CA VAL A 209 18.48 12.74 3.14
C VAL A 209 18.64 13.81 4.22
N THR A 210 18.35 13.45 5.47
CA THR A 210 18.55 14.33 6.61
C THR A 210 20.03 14.47 6.94
N LYS A 211 20.50 15.71 7.16
CA LYS A 211 21.86 16.00 7.61
C LYS A 211 21.96 15.96 9.13
N THR A 212 23.16 15.69 9.64
CA THR A 212 23.46 15.71 11.09
C THR A 212 23.26 17.09 11.73
N ASN A 213 23.34 18.18 10.95
CA ASN A 213 23.17 19.56 11.41
C ASN A 213 21.72 20.07 11.32
N GLY A 214 20.74 19.23 10.99
CA GLY A 214 19.32 19.61 10.94
C GLY A 214 18.81 20.13 9.59
N GLY A 215 19.61 20.07 8.52
CA GLY A 215 19.20 20.37 7.14
C GLY A 215 18.89 19.12 6.29
N TYR A 216 18.70 19.31 4.99
CA TYR A 216 18.43 18.21 4.03
C TYR A 216 19.28 18.32 2.77
N ASP A 217 19.62 17.16 2.19
CA ASP A 217 20.11 17.02 0.82
C ASP A 217 19.07 16.32 -0.04
N PHE A 218 18.86 16.85 -1.23
CA PHE A 218 18.03 16.29 -2.28
C PHE A 218 18.92 15.59 -3.29
N ILE A 219 18.70 14.29 -3.45
CA ILE A 219 19.36 13.50 -4.49
C ILE A 219 18.40 13.49 -5.68
N LEU A 220 18.80 14.19 -6.73
CA LEU A 220 18.03 14.44 -7.93
C LEU A 220 18.57 13.59 -9.10
N VAL A 221 17.68 13.18 -10.00
CA VAL A 221 18.01 12.38 -11.18
C VAL A 221 17.59 13.14 -12.42
N ASN A 222 18.54 13.36 -13.33
CA ASN A 222 18.38 14.23 -14.48
C ASN A 222 17.93 13.45 -15.72
N PRO A 223 16.83 13.83 -16.40
CA PRO A 223 16.38 13.12 -17.61
C PRO A 223 17.36 13.23 -18.80
N TRP A 224 18.35 14.13 -18.77
CA TRP A 224 19.44 14.13 -19.75
C TRP A 224 20.21 12.80 -19.76
N ASP A 225 20.40 12.22 -18.58
CA ASP A 225 20.94 10.88 -18.38
C ASP A 225 20.50 10.39 -16.99
N ASN A 226 19.38 9.66 -16.92
CA ASN A 226 18.77 9.29 -15.65
C ASN A 226 19.55 8.22 -14.86
N GLN A 227 20.72 7.83 -15.38
CA GLN A 227 21.71 7.00 -14.68
C GLN A 227 22.64 7.84 -13.80
N LYS A 228 22.58 9.18 -13.90
CA LYS A 228 23.38 10.11 -13.10
C LYS A 228 22.53 10.78 -12.03
N GLN A 229 23.18 11.05 -10.90
CA GLN A 229 22.57 11.74 -9.77
C GLN A 229 23.28 13.07 -9.52
N GLU A 230 22.51 14.06 -9.11
CA GLU A 230 22.96 15.38 -8.69
C GLU A 230 22.48 15.61 -7.25
N ILE A 231 23.27 16.34 -6.46
CA ILE A 231 22.96 16.60 -5.04
C ILE A 231 22.79 18.10 -4.87
N PHE A 232 21.65 18.51 -4.34
CA PHE A 232 21.34 19.90 -4.00
C PHE A 232 20.98 19.98 -2.52
N SER A 233 21.51 20.98 -1.82
CA SER A 233 21.09 21.22 -0.43
C SER A 233 19.75 21.95 -0.38
N LEU A 234 19.02 21.83 0.73
CA LEU A 234 17.80 22.61 0.95
C LEU A 234 18.05 24.12 0.79
N GLU A 235 19.12 24.64 1.37
CA GLU A 235 19.46 26.07 1.33
C GLU A 235 19.76 26.57 -0.10
N GLU A 236 20.21 25.67 -0.97
CA GLU A 236 20.40 25.97 -2.38
C GLU A 236 19.06 25.98 -3.12
N LEU A 237 18.21 24.97 -2.92
CA LEU A 237 16.91 24.89 -3.59
C LEU A 237 15.96 26.02 -3.19
N GLU A 238 16.03 26.51 -1.95
CA GLU A 238 15.27 27.67 -1.49
C GLU A 238 15.56 28.94 -2.31
N LYS A 239 16.73 29.03 -2.97
CA LYS A 239 17.12 30.15 -3.83
C LYS A 239 16.72 29.96 -5.30
N ARG A 240 16.18 28.79 -5.67
CA ARG A 240 16.00 28.35 -7.07
C ARG A 240 14.54 28.22 -7.49
N ASP A 241 13.65 29.18 -7.21
CA ASP A 241 12.25 29.24 -7.73
C ASP A 241 11.59 27.85 -7.96
N CYS A 242 11.52 27.06 -6.88
CA CYS A 242 11.17 25.63 -6.96
C CYS A 242 9.66 25.42 -7.09
N ARG A 243 9.27 24.53 -8.00
CA ARG A 243 7.91 23.97 -8.10
C ARG A 243 8.00 22.46 -8.12
N PHE A 244 7.20 21.79 -7.30
CA PHE A 244 7.15 20.34 -7.21
C PHE A 244 5.93 19.79 -7.89
N CYS A 245 6.07 18.60 -8.44
CA CYS A 245 5.04 17.96 -9.24
C CYS A 245 4.86 16.54 -8.72
N THR A 246 3.66 16.25 -8.25
CA THR A 246 3.30 14.96 -7.63
C THR A 246 2.36 14.19 -8.55
N PHE A 247 2.55 12.86 -8.62
CA PHE A 247 1.69 11.97 -9.38
C PHE A 247 1.07 10.93 -8.46
N SER A 248 -0.26 10.79 -8.56
CA SER A 248 -1.03 9.78 -7.83
C SER A 248 -1.89 9.00 -8.82
N LEU A 249 -1.90 7.67 -8.67
CA LEU A 249 -2.62 6.79 -9.61
C LEU A 249 -4.11 7.10 -9.71
N ASN A 250 -4.71 7.65 -8.65
CA ASN A 250 -6.08 8.14 -8.64
C ASN A 250 -6.21 9.29 -7.63
N GLN A 251 -7.35 9.98 -7.69
CA GLN A 251 -7.68 11.10 -6.82
C GLN A 251 -7.75 10.68 -5.35
N GLN A 252 -8.26 9.48 -5.03
CA GLN A 252 -8.39 9.03 -3.64
C GLN A 252 -7.03 8.86 -2.96
N ARG A 253 -6.02 8.32 -3.66
CA ARG A 253 -4.64 8.22 -3.18
C ARG A 253 -4.05 9.60 -2.91
N HIS A 254 -4.33 10.57 -3.78
CA HIS A 254 -3.90 11.95 -3.58
C HIS A 254 -4.52 12.54 -2.30
N GLU A 255 -5.83 12.41 -2.10
CA GLU A 255 -6.51 12.90 -0.90
C GLU A 255 -5.96 12.27 0.39
N ILE A 256 -5.73 10.95 0.40
CA ILE A 256 -5.10 10.27 1.55
C ILE A 256 -3.72 10.83 1.80
N THR A 257 -2.91 11.06 0.76
CA THR A 257 -1.58 11.64 0.90
C THR A 257 -1.64 13.03 1.54
N ARG A 258 -2.61 13.86 1.17
CA ARG A 258 -2.86 15.17 1.82
C ARG A 258 -3.21 15.04 3.30
N ILE A 259 -3.98 14.02 3.67
CA ILE A 259 -4.30 13.73 5.08
C ILE A 259 -3.05 13.26 5.83
N LEU A 260 -2.26 12.36 5.23
CA LEU A 260 -1.02 11.84 5.83
C LEU A 260 0.03 12.93 6.03
N LEU A 261 0.09 13.94 5.17
CA LEU A 261 0.97 15.10 5.34
C LEU A 261 0.69 15.90 6.62
N LYS A 262 -0.49 15.77 7.23
CA LYS A 262 -0.83 16.37 8.53
C LYS A 262 -0.43 15.50 9.73
N ASN A 263 -0.04 14.24 9.51
CA ASN A 263 0.33 13.28 10.56
C ASN A 263 1.85 13.22 10.79
N PRO A 264 2.32 12.65 11.92
CA PRO A 264 3.74 12.31 12.12
C PRO A 264 4.30 11.43 11.00
N ILE A 265 5.61 11.59 10.70
CA ILE A 265 6.27 10.88 9.60
C ILE A 265 6.18 9.36 9.79
N GLU A 266 6.32 8.89 11.03
CA GLU A 266 6.32 7.47 11.39
C GLU A 266 4.96 6.83 11.10
N GLN A 267 3.86 7.58 11.21
CA GLN A 267 2.54 7.11 10.83
C GLN A 267 2.43 6.94 9.31
N GLY A 268 2.90 7.92 8.54
CA GLY A 268 2.95 7.83 7.08
C GLY A 268 3.81 6.64 6.62
N GLN A 269 5.00 6.49 7.18
CA GLN A 269 5.90 5.35 6.89
C GLN A 269 5.22 4.02 7.19
N TYR A 270 4.55 3.90 8.34
CA TYR A 270 3.81 2.69 8.69
C TYR A 270 2.70 2.38 7.67
N ILE A 271 1.93 3.40 7.26
CA ILE A 271 0.85 3.24 6.27
C ILE A 271 1.41 2.80 4.90
N PHE A 272 2.44 3.45 4.38
CA PHE A 272 3.03 3.10 3.08
C PHE A 272 3.79 1.75 3.09
N ALA A 273 4.31 1.33 4.25
CA ALA A 273 4.91 0.02 4.43
C ALA A 273 3.90 -1.14 4.52
N ASN A 274 2.60 -0.84 4.70
CA ASN A 274 1.53 -1.83 4.82
C ASN A 274 0.47 -1.60 3.72
N PRO A 275 0.67 -2.11 2.48
CA PRO A 275 -0.24 -1.88 1.36
C PRO A 275 -1.70 -2.31 1.62
N GLU A 276 -1.89 -3.36 2.41
CA GLU A 276 -3.21 -3.85 2.81
C GLU A 276 -3.98 -2.82 3.65
N LEU A 277 -3.29 -2.17 4.59
CA LEU A 277 -3.87 -1.07 5.37
C LEU A 277 -4.13 0.15 4.51
N PHE A 278 -3.21 0.49 3.60
CA PHE A 278 -3.41 1.58 2.64
C PHE A 278 -4.68 1.35 1.80
N ASN A 279 -4.90 0.11 1.35
CA ASN A 279 -6.10 -0.28 0.62
C ASN A 279 -7.36 -0.12 1.46
N LEU A 280 -7.35 -0.50 2.73
CA LEU A 280 -8.48 -0.23 3.64
C LEU A 280 -8.76 1.27 3.75
N LEU A 281 -7.73 2.10 3.91
CA LEU A 281 -7.89 3.56 3.94
C LEU A 281 -8.49 4.10 2.63
N LEU A 282 -8.11 3.59 1.47
CA LEU A 282 -8.75 3.94 0.19
C LEU A 282 -10.24 3.65 0.19
N GLN A 283 -10.68 2.53 0.77
CA GLN A 283 -12.11 2.21 0.86
C GLN A 283 -12.82 3.11 1.88
N MET A 284 -12.18 3.43 3.00
CA MET A 284 -12.72 4.40 3.97
C MET A 284 -12.88 5.80 3.37
N GLN A 285 -11.93 6.24 2.52
CA GLN A 285 -12.01 7.52 1.81
C GLN A 285 -13.20 7.55 0.85
N LYS A 286 -13.49 6.45 0.14
CA LYS A 286 -14.68 6.36 -0.74
C LYS A 286 -16.00 6.49 0.02
N LEU A 287 -16.02 6.09 1.29
CA LEU A 287 -17.16 6.25 2.19
C LEU A 287 -17.15 7.60 2.93
N SER A 288 -16.22 8.50 2.61
CA SER A 288 -16.05 9.81 3.27
C SER A 288 -15.80 9.73 4.78
N LEU A 289 -15.17 8.65 5.25
CA LEU A 289 -14.89 8.41 6.67
C LEU A 289 -13.49 8.86 7.12
N LEU A 290 -12.63 9.25 6.17
CA LEU A 290 -11.30 9.80 6.43
C LEU A 290 -11.31 11.32 6.19
N SER A 291 -11.80 12.07 7.17
CA SER A 291 -11.76 13.53 7.14
C SER A 291 -10.74 14.12 8.13
N ASP A 292 -10.29 13.34 9.12
CA ASP A 292 -9.38 13.77 10.19
C ASP A 292 -8.17 12.84 10.31
N ALA A 293 -7.01 13.44 10.59
CA ALA A 293 -5.76 12.79 10.98
C ALA A 293 -5.95 11.79 12.14
N LYS A 294 -6.86 12.06 13.08
CA LYS A 294 -7.14 11.14 14.21
C LYS A 294 -7.59 9.75 13.77
N ASN A 295 -8.36 9.65 12.67
CA ASN A 295 -8.85 8.36 12.17
C ASN A 295 -7.69 7.50 11.63
N ILE A 296 -6.62 8.12 11.11
CA ILE A 296 -5.41 7.39 10.66
C ILE A 296 -4.75 6.69 11.84
N GLN A 297 -4.52 7.40 12.94
CA GLN A 297 -3.91 6.81 14.14
C GLN A 297 -4.75 5.68 14.72
N VAL A 298 -6.08 5.83 14.71
CA VAL A 298 -7.03 4.77 15.11
C VAL A 298 -6.85 3.52 14.24
N CYS A 299 -6.80 3.68 12.91
CA CYS A 299 -6.64 2.57 11.98
C CYS A 299 -5.27 1.87 12.15
N ILE A 300 -4.21 2.65 12.34
CA ILE A 300 -2.86 2.11 12.63
C ILE A 300 -2.88 1.27 13.91
N ASN A 301 -3.50 1.78 14.98
CA ASN A 301 -3.55 1.07 16.27
C ASN A 301 -4.34 -0.23 16.17
N LEU A 302 -5.47 -0.22 15.46
CA LEU A 302 -6.27 -1.41 15.24
C LEU A 302 -5.50 -2.44 14.39
N HIS A 303 -4.85 -2.02 13.30
CA HIS A 303 -4.05 -2.92 12.46
C HIS A 303 -2.84 -3.51 13.20
N LYS A 304 -2.18 -2.75 14.07
CA LYS A 304 -1.07 -3.29 14.89
C LYS A 304 -1.55 -4.41 15.82
N GLN A 305 -2.79 -4.33 16.31
CA GLN A 305 -3.38 -5.33 17.19
C GLN A 305 -4.01 -6.48 16.40
N MET A 306 -4.55 -6.20 15.22
CA MET A 306 -5.21 -7.15 14.33
C MET A 306 -4.58 -7.08 12.92
N PRO A 307 -3.37 -7.64 12.71
CA PRO A 307 -2.70 -7.58 11.41
C PRO A 307 -3.46 -8.34 10.30
N TYR A 308 -4.45 -9.15 10.66
CA TYR A 308 -5.31 -9.92 9.75
C TYR A 308 -6.59 -9.16 9.32
N LEU A 309 -6.71 -7.86 9.61
CA LEU A 309 -7.88 -7.04 9.23
C LEU A 309 -8.21 -7.10 7.73
N ALA A 310 -7.20 -7.05 6.87
CA ALA A 310 -7.43 -7.10 5.43
C ALA A 310 -7.97 -8.46 4.98
N SER A 311 -7.53 -9.55 5.61
CA SER A 311 -8.11 -10.87 5.39
C SER A 311 -9.58 -10.92 5.79
N LEU A 312 -9.95 -10.30 6.93
CA LEU A 312 -11.36 -10.19 7.31
C LEU A 312 -12.12 -9.41 6.25
N TYR A 313 -11.66 -8.23 5.87
CA TYR A 313 -12.30 -7.39 4.87
C TYR A 313 -12.55 -8.12 3.53
N ASN A 314 -11.56 -8.88 3.05
CA ASN A 314 -11.65 -9.60 1.78
C ASN A 314 -12.62 -10.79 1.82
N SER A 315 -12.93 -11.34 3.01
CA SER A 315 -13.89 -12.44 3.19
C SER A 315 -15.37 -11.99 3.22
N LEU A 316 -15.60 -10.68 3.24
CA LEU A 316 -16.90 -10.05 3.40
C LEU A 316 -17.52 -9.65 2.06
N THR A 317 -18.85 -9.66 2.02
CA THR A 317 -19.63 -9.05 0.94
C THR A 317 -19.50 -7.52 0.96
N SER A 318 -19.86 -6.84 -0.13
CA SER A 318 -19.72 -5.37 -0.23
C SER A 318 -20.44 -4.60 0.88
N ASP A 319 -21.61 -5.06 1.33
CA ASP A 319 -22.35 -4.40 2.42
C ASP A 319 -21.77 -4.71 3.80
N GLU A 320 -21.23 -5.92 4.00
CA GLU A 320 -20.51 -6.29 5.22
C GLU A 320 -19.17 -5.54 5.33
N GLN A 321 -18.49 -5.31 4.21
CA GLN A 321 -17.27 -4.50 4.14
C GLN A 321 -17.49 -3.07 4.63
N LYS A 322 -18.63 -2.45 4.27
CA LYS A 322 -19.01 -1.11 4.78
C LYS A 322 -19.19 -1.13 6.29
N LYS A 323 -19.86 -2.16 6.82
CA LYS A 323 -20.06 -2.33 8.28
C LYS A 323 -18.73 -2.50 9.02
N LEU A 324 -17.81 -3.30 8.47
CA LEU A 324 -16.47 -3.45 9.04
C LEU A 324 -15.74 -2.11 9.09
N ILE A 325 -15.70 -1.38 7.96
CA ILE A 325 -15.05 -0.07 7.85
C ILE A 325 -15.66 0.92 8.86
N GLN A 326 -16.98 0.99 8.95
CA GLN A 326 -17.66 1.86 9.92
C GLN A 326 -17.27 1.51 11.35
N GLY A 327 -17.24 0.22 11.67
CA GLY A 327 -16.78 -0.28 12.96
C GLY A 327 -15.35 0.14 13.30
N MET A 328 -14.43 0.16 12.33
CA MET A 328 -13.04 0.60 12.57
C MET A 328 -12.97 2.04 13.11
N VAL A 329 -13.86 2.92 12.62
CA VAL A 329 -13.93 4.33 13.05
C VAL A 329 -14.68 4.48 14.37
N ASP A 330 -15.89 3.92 14.45
CA ASP A 330 -16.81 4.10 15.59
C ASP A 330 -16.22 3.62 16.91
N THR A 331 -15.38 2.59 16.83
CA THR A 331 -14.75 1.95 17.98
C THR A 331 -13.44 2.60 18.40
N LYS A 332 -12.98 3.62 17.67
CA LYS A 332 -11.81 4.44 18.01
C LYS A 332 -10.54 3.61 18.28
N GLY A 333 -10.40 2.47 17.62
CA GLY A 333 -9.21 1.61 17.71
C GLY A 333 -9.21 0.66 18.91
N ASP A 334 -10.34 0.55 19.60
CA ASP A 334 -10.56 -0.44 20.65
C ASP A 334 -10.92 -1.79 20.03
N THR A 335 -9.98 -2.73 20.08
CA THR A 335 -10.11 -4.06 19.50
C THR A 335 -11.29 -4.86 20.04
N GLU A 336 -11.60 -4.77 21.34
CA GLU A 336 -12.73 -5.51 21.91
C GLU A 336 -14.06 -4.96 21.39
N LYS A 337 -14.20 -3.63 21.39
CA LYS A 337 -15.39 -2.97 20.85
C LYS A 337 -15.53 -3.23 19.36
N PHE A 338 -14.42 -3.25 18.62
CA PHE A 338 -14.39 -3.57 17.20
C PHE A 338 -14.89 -4.99 16.94
N ILE A 339 -14.35 -6.00 17.65
CA ILE A 339 -14.79 -7.39 17.52
C ILE A 339 -16.27 -7.53 17.85
N LYS A 340 -16.74 -6.90 18.94
CA LYS A 340 -18.17 -6.90 19.29
C LYS A 340 -19.01 -6.26 18.19
N HIS A 341 -18.62 -5.09 17.69
CA HIS A 341 -19.31 -4.39 16.61
C HIS A 341 -19.38 -5.25 15.35
N LEU A 342 -18.27 -5.87 14.95
CA LEU A 342 -18.19 -6.70 13.75
C LEU A 342 -19.14 -7.90 13.84
N ILE A 343 -19.08 -8.67 14.92
CA ILE A 343 -19.91 -9.89 15.08
C ILE A 343 -21.40 -9.54 15.21
N ILE A 344 -21.77 -8.42 15.83
CA ILE A 344 -23.17 -7.98 15.93
C ILE A 344 -23.73 -7.63 14.55
N ASN A 345 -22.96 -6.89 13.74
CA ASN A 345 -23.43 -6.37 12.46
C ASN A 345 -23.24 -7.34 11.30
N VAL A 346 -22.33 -8.31 11.47
CA VAL A 346 -22.00 -9.37 10.52
C VAL A 346 -21.93 -10.71 11.27
N PRO A 347 -23.08 -11.30 11.63
CA PRO A 347 -23.14 -12.48 12.49
C PRO A 347 -22.77 -13.74 11.70
N ARG A 348 -21.46 -13.98 11.55
CA ARG A 348 -20.87 -15.07 10.77
C ARG A 348 -19.86 -15.88 11.60
N LEU A 349 -19.99 -17.21 11.59
CA LEU A 349 -19.13 -18.10 12.38
C LEU A 349 -17.68 -18.12 11.89
N ASP A 350 -17.48 -18.02 10.58
CA ASP A 350 -16.15 -18.01 9.96
C ASP A 350 -15.32 -16.78 10.37
N LEU A 351 -15.96 -15.64 10.67
CA LEU A 351 -15.28 -14.48 11.23
C LEU A 351 -14.79 -14.75 12.65
N ILE A 352 -15.63 -15.33 13.51
CA ILE A 352 -15.25 -15.70 14.88
C ILE A 352 -14.10 -16.70 14.84
N LYS A 353 -14.17 -17.70 13.95
CA LYS A 353 -13.10 -18.68 13.75
C LYS A 353 -11.78 -18.00 13.36
N THR A 354 -11.82 -17.08 12.41
CA THR A 354 -10.63 -16.33 11.96
C THR A 354 -10.03 -15.51 13.10
N ILE A 355 -10.86 -14.79 13.86
CA ILE A 355 -10.42 -14.01 15.03
C ILE A 355 -9.77 -14.92 16.07
N ILE A 356 -10.45 -15.99 16.51
CA ILE A 356 -9.91 -16.91 17.52
C ILE A 356 -8.58 -17.53 17.06
N GLN A 357 -8.44 -17.90 15.78
CA GLN A 357 -7.22 -18.52 15.27
C GLN A 357 -6.00 -17.59 15.29
N HIS A 358 -6.19 -16.31 15.02
CA HIS A 358 -5.09 -15.33 14.96
C HIS A 358 -4.80 -14.66 16.31
N GLU A 359 -5.77 -14.65 17.22
CA GLU A 359 -5.59 -14.05 18.54
C GLU A 359 -4.79 -14.96 19.48
N PRO A 360 -3.91 -14.40 20.33
CA PRO A 360 -3.14 -15.18 21.28
C PRO A 360 -4.06 -15.90 22.27
N LEU A 361 -3.58 -16.99 22.85
CA LEU A 361 -4.25 -17.73 23.93
C LEU A 361 -4.20 -16.91 25.23
N LYS A 362 -4.87 -15.77 25.23
CA LYS A 362 -5.06 -14.88 26.37
C LYS A 362 -6.56 -14.72 26.58
N ASP A 363 -6.96 -14.59 27.83
CA ASP A 363 -8.38 -14.54 28.22
C ASP A 363 -9.16 -13.38 27.59
N LYS A 364 -8.50 -12.32 27.10
CA LYS A 364 -9.15 -11.07 26.67
C LYS A 364 -10.12 -11.25 25.49
N THR A 365 -9.67 -11.83 24.38
CA THR A 365 -10.50 -12.06 23.18
C THR A 365 -11.56 -13.13 23.45
N GLU A 366 -11.18 -14.20 24.16
CA GLU A 366 -12.09 -15.27 24.55
C GLU A 366 -13.24 -14.73 25.42
N LYS A 367 -12.90 -13.94 26.44
CA LYS A 367 -13.88 -13.25 27.29
C LYS A 367 -14.77 -12.31 26.49
N THR A 368 -14.21 -11.57 25.54
CA THR A 368 -15.00 -10.67 24.67
C THR A 368 -16.07 -11.43 23.89
N ILE A 369 -15.72 -12.60 23.34
CA ILE A 369 -16.65 -13.46 22.59
C ILE A 369 -17.69 -14.09 23.53
N VAL A 370 -17.29 -14.52 24.71
CA VAL A 370 -18.19 -15.07 25.74
C VAL A 370 -19.18 -14.01 26.19
N ASP A 371 -18.71 -12.83 26.60
CA ASP A 371 -19.54 -11.69 27.00
C ASP A 371 -20.56 -11.36 25.89
N LEU A 372 -20.11 -11.35 24.64
CA LEU A 372 -21.00 -11.11 23.50
C LEU A 372 -22.06 -12.21 23.34
N ALA A 373 -21.70 -13.48 23.52
CA ALA A 373 -22.64 -14.59 23.45
C ALA A 373 -23.71 -14.49 24.56
N LEU A 374 -23.29 -14.14 25.78
CA LEU A 374 -24.17 -13.88 26.91
C LEU A 374 -25.14 -12.71 26.64
N GLU A 375 -24.61 -11.60 26.11
CA GLU A 375 -25.41 -10.43 25.74
C GLU A 375 -26.40 -10.75 24.62
N ALA A 376 -25.95 -11.46 23.58
CA ALA A 376 -26.77 -11.79 22.42
C ALA A 376 -27.98 -12.66 22.80
N LYS A 377 -27.79 -13.59 23.73
CA LYS A 377 -28.86 -14.40 24.28
C LYS A 377 -29.87 -13.58 25.07
N LYS A 378 -29.42 -12.63 25.89
CA LYS A 378 -30.29 -11.77 26.72
C LYS A 378 -31.08 -10.76 25.89
N LYS A 379 -30.45 -10.15 24.88
CA LYS A 379 -31.00 -9.02 24.12
C LYS A 379 -31.65 -9.42 22.79
N LEU A 380 -31.76 -10.71 22.47
CA LEU A 380 -32.23 -11.20 21.17
C LEU A 380 -31.47 -10.56 19.98
N SER A 381 -30.15 -10.42 20.12
CA SER A 381 -29.30 -9.84 19.07
C SER A 381 -29.22 -10.77 17.85
N PRO A 382 -29.10 -10.23 16.62
CA PRO A 382 -28.81 -11.02 15.42
C PRO A 382 -27.59 -11.95 15.56
N ALA A 383 -26.59 -11.57 16.38
CA ALA A 383 -25.42 -12.39 16.68
C ALA A 383 -25.74 -13.75 17.31
N ARG A 384 -26.94 -13.91 17.91
CA ARG A 384 -27.39 -15.14 18.55
C ARG A 384 -27.29 -16.35 17.61
N ILE A 385 -27.57 -16.17 16.31
CA ILE A 385 -27.51 -17.25 15.31
C ILE A 385 -26.14 -17.92 15.24
N VAL A 386 -25.06 -17.16 15.50
CA VAL A 386 -23.70 -17.70 15.46
C VAL A 386 -23.41 -18.53 16.70
N PHE A 387 -23.89 -18.09 17.86
CA PHE A 387 -23.61 -18.75 19.14
C PHE A 387 -24.46 -19.99 19.38
N GLU A 388 -25.61 -20.11 18.70
CA GLU A 388 -26.45 -21.31 18.71
C GLU A 388 -26.03 -22.36 17.68
N ASN A 389 -25.09 -22.02 16.79
CA ASN A 389 -24.56 -22.96 15.82
C ASN A 389 -23.75 -24.07 16.51
N ALA A 390 -24.01 -25.34 16.18
CA ALA A 390 -23.29 -26.49 16.74
C ALA A 390 -21.78 -26.45 16.48
N GLU A 391 -21.34 -25.87 15.37
CA GLU A 391 -19.91 -25.69 15.07
C GLU A 391 -19.24 -24.68 16.00
N PHE A 392 -19.98 -23.72 16.57
CA PHE A 392 -19.44 -22.80 17.57
C PHE A 392 -18.99 -23.55 18.83
N PHE A 393 -19.76 -24.57 19.27
CA PHE A 393 -19.34 -25.45 20.37
C PHE A 393 -18.01 -26.15 20.05
N THR A 394 -17.88 -26.69 18.85
CA THR A 394 -16.65 -27.36 18.38
C THR A 394 -15.46 -26.41 18.36
N LEU A 395 -15.67 -25.16 17.91
CA LEU A 395 -14.65 -24.12 17.91
C LEU A 395 -14.14 -23.81 19.32
N ILE A 396 -15.05 -23.58 20.27
CA ILE A 396 -14.70 -23.30 21.67
C ILE A 396 -14.03 -24.50 22.34
N MET A 397 -14.51 -25.72 22.07
CA MET A 397 -13.87 -26.95 22.56
C MET A 397 -12.42 -27.08 22.10
N ASN A 398 -12.18 -26.95 20.79
CA ASN A 398 -10.84 -27.03 20.24
C ASN A 398 -9.93 -25.94 20.82
N ARG A 399 -10.45 -24.72 21.00
CA ARG A 399 -9.72 -23.62 21.64
C ARG A 399 -9.39 -23.93 23.11
N ALA A 400 -10.35 -24.44 23.88
CA ALA A 400 -10.16 -24.81 25.28
C ALA A 400 -9.11 -25.93 25.45
N ILE A 401 -9.13 -26.93 24.56
CA ILE A 401 -8.14 -28.02 24.49
C ILE A 401 -6.75 -27.44 24.24
N HIS A 402 -6.62 -26.59 23.23
CA HIS A 402 -5.36 -25.94 22.88
C HIS A 402 -4.81 -25.10 24.05
N HIS A 403 -5.67 -24.29 24.68
CA HIS A 403 -5.31 -23.48 25.83
C HIS A 403 -4.89 -24.36 27.02
N LYS A 404 -5.59 -25.46 27.28
CA LYS A 404 -5.27 -26.40 28.36
C LYS A 404 -3.94 -27.10 28.14
N ALA A 405 -3.67 -27.55 26.93
CA ALA A 405 -2.41 -28.17 26.53
C ALA A 405 -1.24 -27.23 26.79
N ASN A 406 -1.39 -25.96 26.40
CA ASN A 406 -0.36 -24.94 26.60
C ASN A 406 -0.09 -24.67 28.08
N ILE A 407 -1.14 -24.42 28.90
CA ILE A 407 -0.99 -24.16 30.34
C ILE A 407 -0.33 -25.34 31.08
N ARG A 408 -0.66 -26.57 30.69
CA ARG A 408 -0.18 -27.79 31.36
C ARG A 408 1.13 -28.34 30.79
N GLY A 409 1.63 -27.77 29.68
CA GLY A 409 2.79 -28.30 28.96
C GLY A 409 2.59 -29.76 28.50
N CYS A 410 1.38 -30.14 28.07
CA CYS A 410 1.04 -31.51 27.70
C CYS A 410 0.53 -31.61 26.25
N SER A 411 0.35 -32.84 25.75
CA SER A 411 -0.18 -33.07 24.40
C SER A 411 -1.65 -32.64 24.30
N GLN A 412 -2.08 -32.24 23.09
CA GLN A 412 -3.48 -31.89 22.83
C GLN A 412 -4.43 -33.05 23.13
N GLU A 413 -4.02 -34.29 22.87
CA GLU A 413 -4.85 -35.47 23.15
C GLU A 413 -5.02 -35.69 24.66
N HIS A 414 -3.97 -35.47 25.46
CA HIS A 414 -4.09 -35.53 26.92
C HIS A 414 -4.97 -34.40 27.47
N ALA A 415 -4.78 -33.17 26.98
CA ALA A 415 -5.62 -32.03 27.33
C ALA A 415 -7.10 -32.26 26.96
N LYS A 416 -7.35 -32.87 25.80
CA LYS A 416 -8.68 -33.29 25.33
C LYS A 416 -9.33 -34.27 26.30
N LYS A 417 -8.64 -35.35 26.68
CA LYS A 417 -9.15 -36.31 27.68
C LYS A 417 -9.52 -35.65 29.00
N LEU A 418 -8.69 -34.71 29.49
CA LEU A 418 -8.97 -33.97 30.74
C LEU A 418 -10.21 -33.07 30.66
N ILE A 419 -10.49 -32.47 29.50
CA ILE A 419 -11.69 -31.64 29.32
C ILE A 419 -12.92 -32.54 29.10
N GLU A 420 -12.79 -33.59 28.29
CA GLU A 420 -13.86 -34.54 28.02
C GLU A 420 -14.33 -35.26 29.29
N SER A 421 -13.42 -35.67 30.18
CA SER A 421 -13.81 -36.29 31.45
C SER A 421 -14.65 -35.34 32.32
N LYS A 422 -14.26 -34.06 32.40
CA LYS A 422 -15.03 -33.01 33.10
C LYS A 422 -16.42 -32.78 32.49
N LEU A 423 -16.53 -32.85 31.16
CA LEU A 423 -17.83 -32.77 30.47
C LEU A 423 -18.74 -33.96 30.81
N ILE A 424 -18.17 -35.17 30.86
CA ILE A 424 -18.91 -36.39 31.24
C ILE A 424 -19.41 -36.28 32.68
N TYR A 425 -18.57 -35.82 33.62
CA TYR A 425 -19.01 -35.56 35.00
C TYR A 425 -20.14 -34.54 35.05
N TYR A 426 -20.02 -33.41 34.34
CA TYR A 426 -21.06 -32.40 34.25
C TYR A 426 -22.39 -32.95 33.68
N TYR A 427 -22.32 -33.84 32.71
CA TYR A 427 -23.49 -34.47 32.07
C TYR A 427 -24.32 -35.30 33.07
N PHE A 428 -23.66 -36.02 33.99
CA PHE A 428 -24.31 -36.90 34.97
C PHE A 428 -24.58 -36.25 36.34
N ASP A 429 -23.73 -35.33 36.81
CA ASP A 429 -23.76 -34.81 38.19
C ASP A 429 -24.55 -33.49 38.36
N ASN A 430 -25.75 -33.44 37.76
CA ASN A 430 -26.72 -32.34 37.92
C ASN A 430 -26.22 -30.91 37.57
N LEU A 431 -25.45 -30.75 36.50
CA LEU A 431 -25.17 -29.45 35.85
C LEU A 431 -24.40 -28.42 36.69
N ARG A 432 -23.62 -28.83 37.70
CA ARG A 432 -22.73 -27.90 38.42
C ARG A 432 -21.58 -27.45 37.52
N SER A 433 -21.67 -26.23 36.99
CA SER A 433 -20.69 -25.63 36.07
C SER A 433 -19.29 -25.47 36.65
N ASP A 434 -19.15 -25.51 37.98
CA ASP A 434 -17.88 -25.40 38.70
C ASP A 434 -16.90 -26.53 38.39
N SER A 435 -17.42 -27.68 37.93
CA SER A 435 -16.62 -28.83 37.51
C SER A 435 -15.93 -28.62 36.16
N LEU A 436 -16.46 -27.72 35.32
CA LEU A 436 -15.99 -27.43 33.97
C LEU A 436 -14.74 -26.54 33.97
N THR A 437 -13.99 -26.57 32.87
CA THR A 437 -12.84 -25.68 32.68
C THR A 437 -13.31 -24.25 32.39
N ARG A 438 -12.57 -23.25 32.88
CA ARG A 438 -12.78 -21.83 32.52
C ARG A 438 -12.09 -21.44 31.20
N ASN A 439 -11.20 -22.29 30.70
CA ASN A 439 -10.50 -22.05 29.44
C ASN A 439 -11.50 -21.84 28.28
N ALA A 440 -11.28 -20.79 27.48
CA ALA A 440 -12.19 -20.35 26.42
C ALA A 440 -13.65 -20.07 26.86
N GLY A 441 -13.87 -19.84 28.17
CA GLY A 441 -15.18 -19.52 28.74
C GLY A 441 -16.19 -20.68 28.74
N LEU A 442 -15.70 -21.93 28.69
CA LEU A 442 -16.57 -23.11 28.58
C LEU A 442 -17.57 -23.18 29.75
N SER A 443 -17.10 -23.01 30.99
CA SER A 443 -17.95 -23.02 32.19
C SER A 443 -19.05 -21.95 32.13
N GLU A 444 -18.70 -20.74 31.70
CA GLU A 444 -19.59 -19.58 31.59
C GLU A 444 -20.68 -19.79 30.53
N LEU A 445 -20.31 -20.37 29.37
CA LEU A 445 -21.24 -20.66 28.28
C LEU A 445 -22.25 -21.77 28.64
N PHE A 446 -21.84 -22.76 29.43
CA PHE A 446 -22.76 -23.76 30.01
C PHE A 446 -23.66 -23.16 31.10
N ALA A 447 -23.10 -22.34 32.01
CA ALA A 447 -23.88 -21.67 33.06
C ALA A 447 -24.98 -20.78 32.48
N ALA A 448 -24.71 -20.13 31.35
CA ALA A 448 -25.67 -19.33 30.61
C ALA A 448 -26.63 -20.14 29.73
N LYS A 449 -26.52 -21.48 29.72
CA LYS A 449 -27.30 -22.41 28.88
C LYS A 449 -27.17 -22.12 27.38
N ILE A 450 -26.04 -21.56 26.93
CA ILE A 450 -25.74 -21.43 25.49
C ILE A 450 -25.31 -22.80 24.98
N PHE A 451 -24.44 -23.46 25.73
CA PHE A 451 -24.18 -24.89 25.58
C PHE A 451 -25.10 -25.70 26.50
N THR A 452 -25.51 -26.86 26.02
CA THR A 452 -26.47 -27.74 26.71
C THR A 452 -25.99 -29.19 26.69
N LYS A 453 -26.74 -30.10 27.31
CA LYS A 453 -26.46 -31.54 27.21
C LYS A 453 -26.40 -32.00 25.76
N THR A 454 -27.28 -31.50 24.90
CA THR A 454 -27.28 -31.81 23.46
C THR A 454 -25.98 -31.41 22.77
N SER A 455 -25.31 -30.34 23.22
CA SER A 455 -23.97 -29.97 22.72
C SER A 455 -22.91 -31.03 23.04
N ILE A 456 -22.96 -31.58 24.26
CA ILE A 456 -22.08 -32.68 24.71
C ILE A 456 -22.37 -33.94 23.90
N GLU A 457 -23.65 -34.27 23.74
CA GLU A 457 -24.10 -35.43 22.98
C GLU A 457 -23.59 -35.37 21.53
N ALA A 458 -23.73 -34.22 20.87
CA ALA A 458 -23.22 -34.01 19.52
C ALA A 458 -21.69 -34.16 19.41
N TRP A 459 -20.94 -33.68 20.40
CA TRP A 459 -19.48 -33.83 20.45
C TRP A 459 -19.02 -35.29 20.52
N PHE A 460 -19.71 -36.10 21.31
CA PHE A 460 -19.39 -37.52 21.45
C PHE A 460 -20.08 -38.40 20.41
N ALA A 461 -21.14 -37.94 19.74
CA ALA A 461 -21.88 -38.70 18.73
C ALA A 461 -20.99 -39.17 17.57
N THR A 462 -20.00 -38.37 17.15
CA THR A 462 -19.04 -38.77 16.11
C THR A 462 -18.13 -39.92 16.56
N LYS A 463 -17.72 -39.95 17.83
CA LYS A 463 -16.97 -41.07 18.44
C LYS A 463 -17.83 -42.31 18.66
N LEU A 464 -19.12 -42.12 18.91
CA LEU A 464 -20.05 -43.17 19.31
C LEU A 464 -20.84 -43.77 18.14
N SER A 465 -20.90 -43.11 16.98
CA SER A 465 -21.52 -43.68 15.77
C SER A 465 -20.84 -44.95 15.24
N LEU A 466 -19.61 -45.25 15.69
CA LEU A 466 -18.87 -46.47 15.36
C LEU A 466 -19.19 -47.65 16.29
N ALA A 467 -19.94 -47.43 17.38
CA ALA A 467 -20.34 -48.47 18.32
C ALA A 467 -21.84 -48.32 18.55
N HIS A 468 -22.67 -49.21 18.01
CA HIS A 468 -24.13 -49.24 18.25
C HIS A 468 -24.45 -49.41 19.75
N VAL A 469 -24.31 -48.34 20.53
CA VAL A 469 -24.45 -48.30 21.98
C VAL A 469 -25.27 -47.07 22.34
N ASP A 470 -26.21 -47.23 23.27
CA ASP A 470 -26.93 -46.12 23.89
C ASP A 470 -25.93 -45.08 24.42
N LEU A 471 -26.03 -43.84 23.93
CA LEU A 471 -25.13 -42.73 24.23
C LEU A 471 -24.96 -42.51 25.74
N SER A 472 -26.03 -42.72 26.52
CA SER A 472 -26.01 -42.59 27.98
C SER A 472 -25.20 -43.72 28.64
N GLN A 473 -25.30 -44.96 28.15
CA GLN A 473 -24.47 -46.08 28.61
C GLN A 473 -23.00 -45.94 28.17
N ALA A 474 -22.75 -45.42 26.97
CA ALA A 474 -21.41 -45.24 26.43
C ALA A 474 -20.63 -44.12 27.13
N LEU A 475 -21.29 -43.01 27.47
CA LEU A 475 -20.69 -41.94 28.27
C LEU A 475 -20.38 -42.40 29.71
N LYS A 476 -21.20 -43.29 30.29
CA LYS A 476 -20.87 -43.92 31.58
C LYS A 476 -19.60 -44.76 31.48
N THR A 477 -19.49 -45.64 30.47
CA THR A 477 -18.29 -46.47 30.30
C THR A 477 -17.03 -45.65 30.07
N LEU A 478 -17.10 -44.55 29.32
CA LEU A 478 -16.00 -43.60 29.14
C LEU A 478 -15.61 -42.88 30.45
N GLY A 479 -16.59 -42.41 31.23
CA GLY A 479 -16.36 -41.71 32.51
C GLY A 479 -15.81 -42.59 33.64
N PHE A 480 -16.04 -43.90 33.59
CA PHE A 480 -15.62 -44.85 34.63
C PHE A 480 -14.37 -45.68 34.27
N SER A 481 -13.87 -45.64 33.02
CA SER A 481 -12.68 -46.42 32.64
C SER A 481 -11.36 -45.83 33.16
N ASP A 482 -11.26 -44.50 33.31
CA ASP A 482 -10.03 -43.83 33.75
C ASP A 482 -9.82 -43.83 35.29
N GLN A 483 -10.81 -44.27 36.07
CA GLN A 483 -10.65 -44.39 37.54
C GLN A 483 -10.12 -45.76 38.02
N ARG A 484 -10.00 -46.77 37.13
CA ARG A 484 -9.57 -48.12 37.52
C ARG A 484 -8.10 -48.46 37.25
N SER A 485 -7.29 -47.57 36.67
CA SER A 485 -5.84 -47.83 36.49
C SER A 485 -4.96 -47.27 37.61
N GLY A 486 -5.55 -46.91 38.76
CA GLY A 486 -4.84 -46.35 39.92
C GLY A 486 -4.88 -47.24 41.15
N ALA A 487 -4.77 -48.58 41.02
CA ALA A 487 -4.57 -49.44 42.19
C ALA A 487 -3.93 -50.79 41.86
N MET A 488 -2.88 -51.09 42.63
CA MET A 488 -2.23 -52.38 42.87
C MET A 488 -1.23 -52.84 41.78
N SER A 489 -0.03 -53.32 42.06
CA SER A 489 0.46 -54.05 43.24
C SER A 489 1.99 -53.95 43.37
N ALA A 490 2.49 -53.95 44.61
CA ALA A 490 3.86 -54.33 44.92
C ALA A 490 4.14 -55.78 44.51
N PRO A 491 5.38 -56.13 44.12
CA PRO A 491 5.86 -57.50 44.22
C PRO A 491 6.88 -57.63 45.36
N VAL A 492 6.56 -58.54 46.27
CA VAL A 492 7.46 -59.03 47.31
C VAL A 492 8.15 -60.32 46.83
N LEU A 493 9.47 -60.34 47.03
CA LEU A 493 10.41 -61.47 47.16
C LEU A 493 10.85 -62.27 45.91
N LYS A 494 12.14 -62.14 45.58
CA LYS A 494 13.11 -63.22 45.78
C LYS A 494 14.54 -62.70 46.03
N LYS A 495 15.16 -63.27 47.07
CA LYS A 495 16.53 -63.05 47.53
C LYS A 495 17.57 -63.41 46.45
N GLN A 496 18.59 -62.57 46.31
CA GLN A 496 19.96 -63.04 46.14
C GLN A 496 20.91 -62.03 46.81
N THR A 497 21.72 -62.55 47.70
CA THR A 497 22.81 -61.90 48.42
C THR A 497 23.93 -61.53 47.46
N ASP A 498 24.52 -60.34 47.58
CA ASP A 498 25.90 -60.20 48.04
C ASP A 498 26.33 -58.72 48.17
N SER A 499 27.35 -58.58 49.00
CA SER A 499 27.94 -57.41 49.67
C SER A 499 28.37 -56.21 48.82
N GLY A 500 28.38 -55.03 49.44
CA GLY A 500 29.23 -53.92 49.03
C GLY A 500 28.89 -52.60 49.71
N ALA A 501 29.68 -52.23 50.71
CA ALA A 501 29.45 -51.10 51.60
C ALA A 501 29.70 -49.72 50.95
N ALA A 502 29.12 -48.71 51.62
CA ALA A 502 29.71 -47.41 51.97
C ALA A 502 29.20 -46.13 51.27
N GLN A 503 28.78 -45.23 52.16
CA GLN A 503 28.99 -43.78 52.22
C GLN A 503 27.91 -42.80 51.73
N ILE A 504 27.45 -42.07 52.74
CA ILE A 504 26.64 -40.86 52.79
C ILE A 504 27.50 -39.67 52.38
N GLY A 505 26.92 -38.71 51.62
CA GLY A 505 27.49 -37.39 51.38
C GLY A 505 26.46 -36.40 50.82
N PHE A 506 26.18 -35.34 51.57
CA PHE A 506 25.24 -34.24 51.32
C PHE A 506 25.78 -33.20 50.30
N PHE A 507 24.88 -32.73 49.39
CA PHE A 507 24.74 -31.40 48.69
C PHE A 507 25.95 -30.72 47.97
N PRO A 508 25.79 -29.73 47.03
CA PRO A 508 24.60 -28.93 46.69
C PRO A 508 24.31 -28.70 45.18
N ILE A 509 23.22 -27.94 44.98
CA ILE A 509 22.67 -27.30 43.77
C ILE A 509 23.73 -26.51 42.97
N HIS A 510 23.73 -26.64 41.63
CA HIS A 510 23.93 -25.49 40.72
C HIS A 510 23.32 -25.73 39.33
N THR A 511 22.55 -24.74 38.91
CA THR A 511 21.97 -24.53 37.58
C THR A 511 23.06 -24.20 36.55
N SER A 512 22.94 -24.75 35.34
CA SER A 512 23.66 -24.23 34.17
C SER A 512 22.76 -24.22 32.94
N SER A 513 22.58 -23.01 32.39
CA SER A 513 22.07 -22.75 31.03
C SER A 513 23.19 -23.00 30.01
N PRO A 514 22.88 -23.45 28.78
CA PRO A 514 23.87 -23.47 27.70
C PRO A 514 23.90 -22.15 26.92
N ALA A 515 25.12 -21.73 26.59
CA ALA A 515 25.49 -20.50 25.91
C ALA A 515 25.49 -20.61 24.37
N LEU A 516 25.30 -19.45 23.73
CA LEU A 516 25.48 -19.18 22.30
C LEU A 516 26.93 -19.38 21.85
N VAL A 517 27.08 -19.93 20.63
CA VAL A 517 28.33 -20.00 19.88
C VAL A 517 28.44 -18.79 18.94
N ILE A 518 29.51 -18.00 19.09
CA ILE A 518 29.94 -16.93 18.19
C ILE A 518 31.26 -17.36 17.54
N ASN A 519 31.30 -17.40 16.21
CA ASN A 519 32.54 -17.54 15.44
C ASN A 519 33.07 -16.15 15.01
N LYS A 520 34.30 -15.83 15.44
CA LYS A 520 35.23 -14.86 14.82
C LYS A 520 36.22 -15.70 13.98
N THR A 521 36.89 -15.30 12.89
CA THR A 521 37.61 -14.10 12.40
C THR A 521 38.16 -14.51 10.98
N PRO A 522 39.01 -13.78 10.20
CA PRO A 522 39.55 -12.43 10.34
C PRO A 522 39.53 -11.55 9.05
N ALA A 523 39.91 -10.28 9.22
CA ALA A 523 40.19 -9.30 8.17
C ALA A 523 41.61 -9.42 7.58
N PRO A 524 41.87 -8.81 6.40
CA PRO A 524 43.19 -8.34 6.03
C PRO A 524 43.27 -6.81 5.91
N ILE A 525 44.45 -6.29 6.23
CA ILE A 525 44.92 -4.90 6.13
C ILE A 525 45.65 -4.72 4.78
N GLN A 526 45.42 -3.60 4.08
CA GLN A 526 46.30 -2.91 3.10
C GLN A 526 45.51 -1.70 2.56
N GLU A 527 46.01 -0.51 2.24
CA GLU A 527 47.28 0.21 2.43
C GLU A 527 46.94 1.66 2.03
N LEU A 528 47.50 2.65 2.74
CA LEU A 528 47.29 4.07 2.46
C LEU A 528 48.02 4.47 1.16
N ALA A 529 47.31 5.04 0.19
CA ALA A 529 47.93 5.81 -0.88
C ALA A 529 47.10 7.07 -1.17
N THR A 530 47.65 8.20 -0.78
CA THR A 530 47.21 9.55 -1.13
C THR A 530 47.38 9.79 -2.63
N LYS A 531 46.27 10.00 -3.35
CA LYS A 531 46.30 10.59 -4.71
C LYS A 531 45.33 11.76 -4.79
N LYS A 532 45.90 12.93 -5.06
CA LYS A 532 45.23 14.17 -5.46
C LYS A 532 44.33 13.88 -6.66
N SER A 533 43.03 14.16 -6.54
CA SER A 533 42.10 14.10 -7.67
C SER A 533 42.00 15.50 -8.30
N SER A 534 42.64 15.64 -9.45
CA SER A 534 42.48 16.74 -10.39
C SER A 534 41.09 16.68 -11.04
N VAL A 535 40.42 17.84 -11.06
CA VAL A 535 39.19 18.11 -11.80
C VAL A 535 39.41 17.85 -13.30
N PRO A 536 38.56 17.07 -13.99
CA PRO A 536 38.53 17.04 -15.45
C PRO A 536 37.62 18.17 -15.94
N THR A 537 38.21 19.21 -16.51
CA THR A 537 37.53 20.26 -17.28
C THR A 537 36.96 19.64 -18.57
N LEU A 538 35.64 19.70 -18.76
CA LEU A 538 35.01 19.41 -20.06
C LEU A 538 35.26 20.60 -21.03
N PRO A 539 35.39 20.33 -22.34
CA PRO A 539 35.83 21.33 -23.31
C PRO A 539 34.72 22.33 -23.63
N SER A 540 35.03 23.61 -23.47
CA SER A 540 34.26 24.75 -23.97
C SER A 540 34.08 24.65 -25.48
N ILE A 541 32.84 24.48 -25.95
CA ILE A 541 32.50 24.67 -27.36
C ILE A 541 32.51 26.17 -27.65
N VAL A 542 33.61 26.61 -28.23
CA VAL A 542 33.78 27.94 -28.83
C VAL A 542 32.83 28.07 -30.03
N LYS A 543 31.81 28.92 -29.94
CA LYS A 543 31.10 29.43 -31.12
C LYS A 543 31.86 30.64 -31.66
N LYS A 544 32.42 30.52 -32.87
CA LYS A 544 32.85 31.67 -33.68
C LYS A 544 31.62 32.37 -34.29
N PRO A 545 31.63 33.70 -34.43
CA PRO A 545 30.51 34.47 -34.96
C PRO A 545 30.56 34.50 -36.49
N SER A 546 29.39 34.43 -37.12
CA SER A 546 29.20 34.78 -38.52
C SER A 546 28.19 35.92 -38.59
N THR A 547 28.68 37.11 -38.88
CA THR A 547 27.93 38.23 -39.46
C THR A 547 27.28 37.78 -40.77
N PRO A 548 26.11 38.35 -41.14
CA PRO A 548 26.20 39.36 -42.18
C PRO A 548 25.31 40.58 -41.95
N THR A 549 25.68 41.59 -42.72
CA THR A 549 25.32 42.99 -42.74
C THR A 549 23.86 43.27 -43.16
N LEU A 550 23.29 44.27 -42.48
CA LEU A 550 22.15 45.19 -42.75
C LEU A 550 21.81 45.53 -44.24
N PRO A 551 20.59 46.01 -44.59
CA PRO A 551 19.99 47.27 -44.06
C PRO A 551 18.50 47.19 -43.66
N LEU A 552 18.05 47.78 -42.54
CA LEU A 552 17.75 49.20 -42.27
C LEU A 552 16.55 49.74 -43.09
N GLN A 553 15.36 49.76 -42.47
CA GLN A 553 14.42 50.91 -42.42
C GLN A 553 13.18 50.58 -41.57
N GLY A 554 12.76 51.50 -40.70
CA GLY A 554 11.36 51.61 -40.27
C GLY A 554 11.07 51.61 -38.77
N ASN A 555 11.23 52.76 -38.15
CA ASN A 555 10.81 53.19 -36.80
C ASN A 555 9.49 52.62 -36.24
N GLY A 556 9.45 52.48 -34.90
CA GLY A 556 8.19 52.39 -34.15
C GLY A 556 8.38 52.03 -32.67
N LEU A 557 8.95 52.94 -31.88
CA LEU A 557 8.93 52.87 -30.41
C LEU A 557 7.48 52.98 -29.91
N SER A 558 6.99 51.98 -29.18
CA SER A 558 5.84 52.14 -28.29
C SER A 558 6.14 51.47 -26.95
N ILE A 559 6.32 52.32 -25.95
CA ILE A 559 6.44 51.99 -24.53
C ILE A 559 5.01 51.82 -24.01
N TYR A 560 4.69 50.66 -23.45
CA TYR A 560 3.46 50.48 -22.68
C TYR A 560 3.77 49.90 -21.30
N ASN A 561 3.53 50.73 -20.28
CA ASN A 561 3.48 50.37 -18.86
C ASN A 561 2.10 49.75 -18.54
N PRO A 562 2.01 48.67 -17.75
CA PRO A 562 0.74 48.20 -17.24
C PRO A 562 0.39 48.89 -15.92
N THR A 563 -0.61 49.76 -15.94
CA THR A 563 -1.23 50.31 -14.74
C THR A 563 -2.38 49.41 -14.26
N LYS A 564 -2.39 49.20 -12.94
CA LYS A 564 -3.41 48.54 -12.11
C LYS A 564 -4.87 48.76 -12.55
N GLN A 565 -5.67 47.70 -12.49
CA GLN A 565 -7.13 47.80 -12.34
C GLN A 565 -7.56 47.22 -11.00
N THR A 566 -8.20 48.08 -10.20
CA THR A 566 -9.03 47.77 -9.04
C THR A 566 -10.51 47.95 -9.39
N SER A 567 -11.36 47.32 -8.56
CA SER A 567 -12.81 47.51 -8.36
C SER A 567 -13.80 46.56 -9.07
N VAL A 568 -14.13 45.49 -8.34
CA VAL A 568 -15.47 45.10 -7.85
C VAL A 568 -16.67 45.66 -8.63
N LYS A 569 -17.45 44.76 -9.25
CA LYS A 569 -18.89 44.93 -9.49
C LYS A 569 -19.65 43.82 -8.78
N THR A 570 -20.46 44.23 -7.82
CA THR A 570 -21.48 43.46 -7.09
C THR A 570 -22.62 43.05 -8.03
N LEU A 571 -23.05 41.79 -7.90
CA LEU A 571 -24.28 41.26 -8.50
C LEU A 571 -25.49 41.52 -7.57
N PRO A 572 -26.71 41.73 -8.09
CA PRO A 572 -27.90 42.00 -7.31
C PRO A 572 -28.52 40.73 -6.68
N PRO A 573 -29.33 40.85 -5.61
CA PRO A 573 -29.88 39.70 -4.89
C PRO A 573 -31.04 39.03 -5.64
N LEU A 574 -31.01 37.69 -5.66
CA LEU A 574 -32.13 36.85 -6.09
C LEU A 574 -33.27 36.93 -5.07
N LYS A 575 -34.44 37.41 -5.53
CA LYS A 575 -35.71 37.39 -4.79
C LYS A 575 -36.18 35.95 -4.61
N GLY A 576 -36.61 35.64 -3.38
CA GLY A 576 -37.08 34.32 -2.95
C GLY A 576 -38.36 33.86 -3.64
N VAL A 577 -38.41 32.56 -3.93
CA VAL A 577 -39.62 31.85 -4.34
C VAL A 577 -40.16 31.11 -3.11
N ARG A 578 -41.39 31.46 -2.71
CA ARG A 578 -42.19 30.75 -1.72
C ARG A 578 -42.56 29.37 -2.28
N ILE A 579 -42.34 28.33 -1.49
CA ILE A 579 -42.94 27.01 -1.68
C ILE A 579 -44.23 26.96 -0.87
N THR A 580 -45.37 26.79 -1.55
CA THR A 580 -46.64 26.35 -0.94
C THR A 580 -46.79 24.84 -1.09
N PRO A 581 -47.27 24.11 -0.07
CA PRO A 581 -47.44 22.65 -0.11
C PRO A 581 -48.88 22.27 -0.47
N ILE A 582 -49.09 21.33 -1.38
CA ILE A 582 -50.39 20.66 -1.63
C ILE A 582 -50.10 19.33 -2.36
N PRO A 583 -50.95 18.30 -2.30
CA PRO A 583 -51.64 17.65 -1.19
C PRO A 583 -51.06 16.27 -0.86
#